data_AF-A0A7S2R832-F1
#
_entry.id   AF-A0A7S2R832-F1
#
_cell.length_a   1.000
_cell.length_b   1.000
_cell.length_c   1.000
_cell.angle_alpha   90.00
_cell.angle_beta   90.00
_cell.angle_gamma   90.00
#
_symmetry.space_group_name_H-M   'P 1'
#
loop_
_entity.id
_entity.type
_entity.pdbx_description
1 polymer ?
#
loop_
_entity_poly.entity_id
_entity_poly.type
_entity_poly.pdbx_seq_one_letter_code
_entity_poly.pdbx_strand_id
1 'polypeptide(L)'
;LRLVALSGIAGVGKSTLALWHAHMYIQAEPNRLALWVRAESEASIKASYLRILEDVLEVHVPADVDALSAQQIADRWLRRALAKKQRAGVEWLLVFDNIPEAPTGPRTASPISGNLDLLAPWFFSDLGGLTGSIIFTSRR
;
A
#
# COMPACT_ATOMS: atom_id res chain seq x y z
N LEU A 1 -4.62 -6.78 10.71
CA LEU A 1 -4.12 -6.56 9.34
C LEU A 1 -3.60 -7.89 8.83
N ARG A 2 -4.01 -8.34 7.65
CA ARG A 2 -3.39 -9.49 6.99
C ARG A 2 -2.44 -8.98 5.92
N LEU A 3 -1.21 -9.48 5.93
CA LEU A 3 -0.17 -9.19 4.93
C LEU A 3 0.08 -10.46 4.12
N VAL A 4 0.01 -10.33 2.79
CA VAL A 4 0.32 -11.43 1.86
C VAL A 4 1.28 -10.87 0.83
N ALA A 5 2.38 -11.59 0.57
CA ALA A 5 3.33 -11.25 -0.47
C ALA A 5 3.24 -12.26 -1.61
N LEU A 6 3.17 -11.77 -2.84
CA LEU A 6 3.28 -12.56 -4.06
C LEU A 6 4.67 -12.32 -4.66
N SER A 7 5.56 -13.30 -4.52
CA SER A 7 6.94 -13.26 -5.04
C SER A 7 7.14 -14.28 -6.17
N GLY A 8 8.10 -14.01 -7.05
CA GLY A 8 8.39 -14.87 -8.19
C GLY A 8 9.16 -14.16 -9.29
N ILE A 9 9.60 -14.92 -10.29
CA ILE A 9 10.44 -14.44 -11.39
C ILE A 9 9.79 -13.26 -12.12
N ALA A 10 10.59 -12.33 -12.65
CA ALA A 10 10.10 -11.26 -13.51
C ALA A 10 9.30 -11.83 -14.69
N GLY A 11 8.19 -11.18 -15.04
CA GLY A 11 7.34 -11.62 -16.17
C GLY A 11 6.43 -12.83 -15.91
N VAL A 12 6.45 -13.47 -14.73
CA VAL A 12 5.59 -14.63 -14.41
C VAL A 12 4.09 -14.28 -14.25
N GLY A 13 3.70 -13.01 -14.44
CA GLY A 13 2.31 -12.56 -14.35
C GLY A 13 1.83 -12.15 -12.95
N LYS A 14 2.73 -11.75 -12.04
CA LYS A 14 2.38 -11.33 -10.67
C LYS A 14 1.35 -10.19 -10.66
N SER A 15 1.62 -9.12 -11.42
CA SER A 15 0.72 -7.96 -11.51
C SER A 15 -0.62 -8.35 -12.13
N THR A 16 -0.62 -9.27 -13.12
CA THR A 16 -1.86 -9.82 -13.70
C THR A 16 -2.70 -10.57 -12.65
N LEU A 17 -2.08 -11.45 -11.86
CA LEU A 17 -2.76 -12.17 -10.79
C LEU A 17 -3.28 -11.23 -9.70
N ALA A 18 -2.50 -10.22 -9.33
CA ALA A 18 -2.90 -9.23 -8.35
C ALA A 18 -4.05 -8.34 -8.82
N LEU A 19 -4.04 -7.93 -10.09
CA LEU A 19 -5.16 -7.21 -10.71
C LEU A 19 -6.43 -8.07 -10.72
N TRP A 20 -6.31 -9.34 -11.11
CA TRP A 20 -7.45 -10.27 -11.08
C TRP A 20 -8.01 -10.42 -9.66
N HIS A 21 -7.15 -10.63 -8.67
CA HIS A 21 -7.56 -10.74 -7.27
C HIS A 21 -8.21 -9.44 -6.75
N ALA A 22 -7.64 -8.28 -7.06
CA ALA A 22 -8.21 -6.99 -6.68
C ALA A 22 -9.60 -6.76 -7.32
N HIS A 23 -9.75 -7.15 -8.59
CA HIS A 23 -11.04 -7.10 -9.28
C HIS A 23 -12.08 -8.04 -8.62
N MET A 24 -11.71 -9.30 -8.34
CA MET A 24 -12.61 -10.23 -7.65
C MET A 24 -12.97 -9.73 -6.25
N TYR A 25 -12.03 -9.11 -5.54
CA TYR A 25 -12.24 -8.53 -4.22
C TYR A 25 -13.32 -7.44 -4.24
N ILE A 26 -13.24 -6.47 -5.16
CA ILE A 26 -14.23 -5.38 -5.24
C ILE A 26 -15.60 -5.85 -5.75
N GLN A 27 -15.66 -6.90 -6.57
CA GLN A 27 -16.93 -7.45 -7.08
C GLN A 27 -17.70 -8.26 -6.03
N ALA A 28 -16.99 -8.79 -5.03
CA ALA A 28 -17.60 -9.68 -4.05
C ALA A 28 -18.55 -8.95 -3.07
N GLU A 29 -18.27 -7.70 -2.71
CA GLU A 29 -19.15 -6.90 -1.85
C GLU A 29 -19.09 -5.40 -2.20
N PRO A 30 -20.22 -4.66 -2.17
CA PRO A 30 -20.29 -3.27 -2.63
C PRO A 30 -19.53 -2.26 -1.74
N ASN A 31 -19.15 -2.67 -0.54
CA ASN A 31 -18.39 -1.90 0.45
C ASN A 31 -16.87 -2.13 0.34
N ARG A 32 -16.39 -2.89 -0.65
CA ARG A 32 -14.96 -3.21 -0.81
C ARG A 32 -14.23 -2.20 -1.68
N LEU A 33 -13.07 -1.76 -1.22
CA LEU A 33 -12.15 -0.90 -1.98
C LEU A 33 -10.83 -1.61 -2.25
N ALA A 34 -10.35 -1.54 -3.48
CA ALA A 34 -8.98 -1.92 -3.83
C ALA A 34 -8.18 -0.65 -4.17
N LEU A 35 -7.11 -0.40 -3.43
CA LEU A 35 -6.24 0.75 -3.55
C LEU A 35 -4.88 0.28 -4.06
N TRP A 36 -4.38 0.88 -5.15
CA TRP A 36 -3.16 0.43 -5.81
C TRP A 36 -2.05 1.47 -5.69
N VAL A 37 -0.90 1.04 -5.18
CA VAL A 37 0.30 1.85 -4.98
C VAL A 37 1.43 1.29 -5.84
N ARG A 38 1.94 2.11 -6.75
CA ARG A 38 3.17 1.80 -7.50
C ARG A 38 4.37 2.07 -6.59
N ALA A 39 4.96 1.01 -6.05
CA ALA A 39 5.99 1.05 -5.03
C ALA A 39 7.43 1.09 -5.58
N GLU A 40 7.60 1.32 -6.88
CA GLU A 40 8.90 1.30 -7.58
C GLU A 40 9.84 2.46 -7.21
N SER A 41 9.30 3.59 -6.75
CA SER A 41 10.09 4.76 -6.34
C SER A 41 9.30 5.65 -5.37
N GLU A 42 9.98 6.51 -4.62
CA GLU A 42 9.32 7.47 -3.75
C GLU A 42 8.37 8.40 -4.53
N ALA A 43 8.75 8.82 -5.74
CA ALA A 43 7.92 9.64 -6.62
C ALA A 43 6.64 8.92 -7.05
N SER A 44 6.73 7.63 -7.44
CA SER A 44 5.57 6.84 -7.84
C SER A 44 4.65 6.53 -6.66
N ILE A 45 5.22 6.36 -5.47
CA ILE A 45 4.48 6.15 -4.22
C ILE A 45 3.69 7.42 -3.86
N LYS A 46 4.36 8.58 -3.88
CA LYS A 46 3.71 9.89 -3.69
C LYS A 46 2.56 10.07 -4.67
N ALA A 47 2.81 9.89 -5.96
CA ALA A 47 1.79 10.05 -7.00
C ALA A 47 0.61 9.09 -6.80
N SER A 48 0.88 7.84 -6.38
CA SER A 48 -0.18 6.86 -6.11
C SER A 48 -1.03 7.26 -4.90
N TYR A 49 -0.43 7.72 -3.80
CA TYR A 49 -1.18 8.16 -2.63
C TYR A 49 -1.99 9.43 -2.89
N LEU A 50 -1.43 10.41 -3.61
CA LEU A 50 -2.18 11.60 -4.02
C LEU A 50 -3.38 11.23 -4.88
N ARG A 51 -3.18 10.36 -5.89
CA ARG A 51 -4.27 9.82 -6.71
C ARG A 51 -5.34 9.13 -5.88
N ILE A 52 -4.95 8.27 -4.94
CA ILE A 52 -5.90 7.59 -4.04
C ILE A 52 -6.69 8.63 -3.24
N LEU A 53 -6.01 9.60 -2.64
CA LEU A 53 -6.64 10.63 -1.83
C LEU A 53 -7.64 11.47 -2.62
N GLU A 54 -7.24 11.96 -3.78
CA GLU A 54 -8.06 12.88 -4.59
C GLU A 54 -9.15 12.13 -5.36
N ASP A 55 -8.80 11.08 -6.10
CA ASP A 55 -9.72 10.42 -7.05
C ASP A 55 -10.64 9.39 -6.39
N VAL A 56 -10.19 8.74 -5.30
CA VAL A 56 -10.91 7.62 -4.67
C VAL A 56 -11.52 8.01 -3.34
N LEU A 57 -10.79 8.79 -2.54
CA LEU A 57 -11.19 9.16 -1.19
C LEU A 57 -11.83 10.55 -1.11
N GLU A 58 -11.80 11.32 -2.21
CA GLU A 58 -12.31 12.69 -2.31
C GLU A 58 -11.73 13.62 -1.22
N VAL A 59 -10.47 13.39 -0.85
CA VAL A 59 -9.70 14.18 0.09
C VAL A 59 -8.85 15.16 -0.68
N HIS A 60 -9.12 16.45 -0.50
CA HIS A 60 -8.25 17.48 -1.06
C HIS A 60 -6.91 17.52 -0.32
N VAL A 61 -5.82 17.42 -1.07
CA VAL A 61 -4.45 17.46 -0.56
C VAL A 61 -3.76 18.70 -1.13
N PRO A 62 -3.02 19.48 -0.32
CA PRO A 62 -2.20 20.57 -0.85
C PRO A 62 -1.15 20.08 -1.86
N ALA A 63 -0.88 20.90 -2.88
CA ALA A 63 0.01 20.52 -4.00
C ALA A 63 1.47 20.28 -3.60
N ASP A 64 1.91 20.81 -2.46
CA ASP A 64 3.27 20.78 -1.94
C ASP A 64 3.53 19.64 -0.93
N VAL A 65 2.54 18.79 -0.68
CA VAL A 65 2.66 17.66 0.26
C VAL A 65 3.71 16.66 -0.23
N ASP A 66 4.64 16.25 0.64
CA ASP A 66 5.64 15.22 0.34
C ASP A 66 5.07 13.79 0.38
N ALA A 67 5.89 12.79 0.01
CA ALA A 67 5.44 11.39 -0.05
C ALA A 67 4.98 10.86 1.31
N LEU A 68 5.72 11.16 2.37
CA LEU A 68 5.44 10.73 3.73
C LEU A 68 4.13 11.33 4.25
N SER A 69 3.91 12.61 4.01
CA SER A 69 2.71 13.33 4.41
C SER A 69 1.49 12.85 3.64
N ALA A 70 1.60 12.62 2.31
CA ALA A 70 0.52 12.03 1.52
C ALA A 70 0.14 10.64 2.06
N GLN A 71 1.13 9.80 2.35
CA GLN A 71 0.91 8.51 2.99
C GLN A 71 0.21 8.66 4.36
N GLN A 72 0.71 9.54 5.24
CA GLN A 72 0.12 9.74 6.58
C GLN A 72 -1.34 10.22 6.50
N ILE A 73 -1.69 11.04 5.51
CA ILE A 73 -3.06 11.47 5.26
C ILE A 73 -3.92 10.28 4.84
N ALA A 74 -3.45 9.45 3.89
CA ALA A 74 -4.13 8.23 3.46
C ALA A 74 -4.34 7.25 4.62
N ASP A 75 -3.30 7.01 5.43
CA ASP A 75 -3.34 6.13 6.60
C ASP A 75 -4.34 6.62 7.63
N ARG A 76 -4.30 7.92 7.95
CA ARG A 76 -5.22 8.53 8.90
C ARG A 76 -6.65 8.48 8.38
N TRP A 77 -6.85 8.67 7.08
CA TRP A 77 -8.14 8.54 6.45
C TRP A 77 -8.67 7.11 6.56
N LEU A 78 -7.87 6.11 6.16
CA LEU A 78 -8.23 4.68 6.23
C LEU A 78 -8.59 4.28 7.67
N ARG A 79 -7.78 4.71 8.66
CA ARG A 79 -8.02 4.46 10.09
C ARG A 79 -9.25 5.19 10.63
N ARG A 80 -9.58 6.38 10.13
CA ARG A 80 -10.79 7.12 10.53
C ARG A 80 -12.06 6.58 9.88
N ALA A 81 -11.99 6.15 8.62
CA ALA A 81 -13.07 5.43 7.95
C ALA A 81 -13.44 4.16 8.74
N LEU A 82 -12.44 3.50 9.33
CA LEU A 82 -12.64 2.36 10.24
C LEU A 82 -13.29 2.75 11.59
N ALA A 83 -13.05 3.96 12.10
CA ALA A 83 -13.48 4.38 13.44
C ALA A 83 -14.85 5.07 13.46
N LYS A 84 -15.20 5.83 12.42
CA LYS A 84 -16.50 6.50 12.33
C LYS A 84 -17.49 5.60 11.61
N LYS A 85 -18.61 5.28 12.28
CA LYS A 85 -19.78 4.57 11.73
C LYS A 85 -20.38 5.17 10.44
N GLN A 86 -19.87 6.29 9.92
CA GLN A 86 -20.30 6.91 8.65
C GLN A 86 -19.97 6.03 7.42
N ARG A 87 -18.99 5.13 7.52
CA ARG A 87 -18.68 4.05 6.55
C ARG A 87 -18.50 2.71 7.28
N ALA A 88 -19.36 2.43 8.27
CA ALA A 88 -19.35 1.15 8.97
C ALA A 88 -19.46 0.01 7.94
N GLY A 89 -18.39 -0.78 7.83
CA GLY A 89 -18.33 -1.93 6.92
C GLY A 89 -17.46 -1.75 5.67
N VAL A 90 -16.76 -0.63 5.44
CA VAL A 90 -15.82 -0.55 4.31
C VAL A 90 -14.59 -1.43 4.58
N GLU A 91 -14.48 -2.52 3.84
CA GLU A 91 -13.28 -3.35 3.81
C GLU A 91 -12.35 -2.87 2.69
N TRP A 92 -11.05 -2.87 2.92
CA TRP A 92 -10.10 -2.40 1.93
C TRP A 92 -8.95 -3.38 1.70
N LEU A 93 -8.45 -3.37 0.48
CA LEU A 93 -7.27 -4.08 0.00
C LEU A 93 -6.30 -3.06 -0.56
N LEU A 94 -5.14 -2.91 0.08
CA LEU A 94 -4.07 -2.06 -0.40
C LEU A 94 -3.02 -2.94 -1.08
N VAL A 95 -2.70 -2.64 -2.33
CA VAL A 95 -1.79 -3.41 -3.18
C VAL A 95 -0.57 -2.56 -3.49
N PHE A 96 0.60 -3.01 -3.05
CA PHE A 96 1.88 -2.41 -3.42
C PHE A 96 2.50 -3.23 -4.56
N ASP A 97 2.69 -2.64 -5.73
CA ASP A 97 3.24 -3.28 -6.92
C ASP A 97 4.63 -2.78 -7.26
N ASN A 98 5.46 -3.61 -7.89
CA ASN A 98 6.85 -3.32 -8.25
C ASN A 98 7.74 -2.85 -7.09
N ILE A 99 7.69 -3.54 -5.95
CA ILE A 99 8.57 -3.22 -4.81
C ILE A 99 10.04 -3.45 -5.23
N PRO A 100 10.92 -2.45 -5.09
CA PRO A 100 12.32 -2.56 -5.47
C PRO A 100 13.08 -3.52 -4.54
N GLU A 101 14.22 -4.00 -5.01
CA GLU A 101 15.12 -4.82 -4.20
C GLU A 101 15.61 -4.02 -2.98
N ALA A 102 15.62 -4.68 -1.82
CA ALA A 102 16.25 -4.10 -0.64
C ALA A 102 17.78 -3.97 -0.92
N PRO A 103 18.41 -2.82 -0.64
CA PRO A 103 19.83 -2.66 -0.88
C PRO A 103 20.62 -3.72 -0.10
N THR A 104 21.48 -4.47 -0.80
CA THR A 104 22.27 -5.60 -0.25
C THR A 104 23.48 -5.16 0.60
N GLY A 105 23.42 -4.00 1.24
CA GLY A 105 24.50 -3.46 2.08
C GLY A 105 24.44 -3.96 3.54
N PRO A 106 25.52 -3.82 4.33
CA PRO A 106 25.49 -4.13 5.75
C PRO A 106 24.39 -3.31 6.44
N ARG A 107 23.46 -4.02 7.09
CA ARG A 107 22.35 -3.46 7.85
C ARG A 107 22.87 -2.57 9.00
N THR A 108 23.04 -1.28 8.75
CA THR A 108 23.15 -0.26 9.79
C THR A 108 21.89 0.59 9.80
N ALA A 109 20.73 -0.05 9.96
CA ALA A 109 19.54 0.62 10.44
C ALA A 109 19.33 0.10 11.87
N SER A 110 19.51 0.98 12.84
CA SER A 110 19.03 0.74 14.20
C SER A 110 17.60 0.21 14.13
N PRO A 111 17.20 -0.74 15.00
CA PRO A 111 15.81 -1.15 15.08
C PRO A 111 14.98 0.11 15.30
N ILE A 112 14.09 0.42 14.36
CA ILE A 112 13.14 1.52 14.49
C ILE A 112 12.25 1.15 15.67
N SER A 113 12.68 1.56 16.85
CA SER A 113 11.93 1.46 18.09
C SER A 113 10.90 2.58 18.04
N GLY A 114 9.73 2.26 17.49
CA GLY A 114 8.59 3.19 17.45
C GLY A 114 7.70 2.96 16.23
N ASN A 115 6.52 2.37 16.47
CA ASN A 115 5.41 2.16 15.52
C ASN A 115 5.80 1.58 14.16
N LEU A 116 5.47 0.30 13.93
CA LEU A 116 5.48 -0.27 12.58
C LEU A 116 4.54 0.53 11.66
N ASP A 117 5.10 1.45 10.88
CA ASP A 117 4.45 2.02 9.71
C ASP A 117 4.50 0.98 8.58
N LEU A 118 3.61 -0.01 8.69
CA LEU A 118 3.41 -1.15 7.78
C LEU A 118 3.14 -0.77 6.31
N LEU A 119 3.05 0.53 6.02
CA LEU A 119 2.67 1.14 4.75
C LEU A 119 3.81 1.99 4.16
N ALA A 120 4.94 2.07 4.86
CA ALA A 120 6.13 2.75 4.40
C ALA A 120 6.91 1.87 3.40
N PRO A 121 7.40 2.43 2.28
CA PRO A 121 8.15 1.68 1.27
C PRO A 121 9.38 0.94 1.83
N TRP A 122 10.05 1.53 2.83
CA TRP A 122 11.20 0.93 3.50
C TRP A 122 10.83 -0.17 4.51
N PHE A 123 9.58 -0.27 4.96
CA PHE A 123 9.14 -1.43 5.76
C PHE A 123 9.40 -2.74 5.02
N PHE A 124 9.26 -2.73 3.69
CA PHE A 124 9.49 -3.90 2.86
C PHE A 124 10.98 -4.21 2.64
N SER A 125 11.87 -3.24 2.88
CA SER A 125 13.32 -3.50 2.87
C SER A 125 13.77 -4.38 4.03
N ASP A 126 13.00 -4.42 5.12
CA ASP A 126 13.23 -5.33 6.25
C ASP A 126 12.73 -6.76 6.01
N LEU A 127 11.82 -6.95 5.03
CA LEU A 127 11.19 -8.24 4.73
C LEU A 127 12.04 -9.18 3.85
N GLY A 128 13.25 -8.79 3.44
CA GLY A 128 14.26 -9.65 2.80
C GLY A 128 13.78 -10.52 1.62
N GLY A 129 14.18 -10.18 0.39
CA GLY A 129 13.94 -11.06 -0.77
C GLY A 129 12.57 -10.96 -1.43
N LEU A 130 11.85 -9.86 -1.20
CA LEU A 130 10.57 -9.55 -1.85
C LEU A 130 10.71 -8.73 -3.15
N THR A 131 11.86 -8.83 -3.83
CA THR A 131 12.12 -8.11 -5.08
C THR A 131 11.04 -8.38 -6.13
N GLY A 132 10.44 -7.31 -6.66
CA GLY A 132 9.34 -7.38 -7.63
C GLY A 132 8.04 -7.97 -7.09
N SER A 133 7.93 -8.14 -5.78
CA SER A 133 6.76 -8.74 -5.16
C SER A 133 5.60 -7.76 -5.08
N ILE A 134 4.41 -8.34 -5.00
CA ILE A 134 3.18 -7.60 -4.74
C ILE A 134 2.74 -7.86 -3.32
N ILE A 135 2.57 -6.80 -2.55
CA ILE A 135 2.11 -6.93 -1.17
C ILE A 135 0.67 -6.48 -1.08
N PHE A 136 -0.16 -7.38 -0.57
CA PHE A 136 -1.52 -7.10 -0.19
C PHE A 136 -1.56 -6.82 1.30
N THR A 137 -2.15 -5.70 1.69
CA THR A 137 -2.56 -5.48 3.07
C THR A 137 -4.06 -5.30 3.10
N SER A 138 -4.73 -6.02 4.00
CA SER A 138 -6.18 -5.92 4.13
C SER A 138 -6.60 -5.91 5.59
N ARG A 139 -7.75 -5.28 5.83
CA ARG A 139 -8.49 -5.41 7.08
C ARG A 139 -9.92 -5.82 6.74
N ARG A 140 -10.27 -7.06 7.11
CA ARG A 140 -11.65 -7.49 7.37
C ARG A 140 -12.08 -6.97 8.73
#